data_AF-A0A7W7PQI5-F1
#
_entry.id   AF-A0A7W7PQI5-F1
#
_cell.length_a   1.000
_cell.length_b   1.000
_cell.length_c   1.000
_cell.angle_alpha   90.00
_cell.angle_beta   90.00
_cell.angle_gamma   90.00
#
_symmetry.space_group_name_H-M   'P 1'
#
loop_
_entity.id
_entity.type
_entity.pdbx_description
1 polymer ?
#
loop_
_entity_poly.entity_id
_entity_poly.type
_entity_poly.pdbx_seq_one_letter_code
_entity_poly.pdbx_strand_id
1 'polypeptide(L)'
;MHHHAYLWTGPKARFDDEALRRPPHPDPPPAGSRPELVERYRQVAAEFRTSDLPPLETAYWLVKPRSLVRGTWDEAKEAAAWLGERPAEYAPRFAVEGDRDTARLARLVDAAAERLRSGADVSYGCYLERPSYLTLAVVTCSPNRAVPGLACPCA
;
A
#
# COMPACT_ATOMS: atom_id res chain seq x y z
N MET A 1 0.14 10.04 16.30
CA MET A 1 0.12 8.92 15.34
C MET A 1 0.13 9.57 13.97
N HIS A 2 1.08 9.21 13.09
CA HIS A 2 1.09 9.75 11.72
C HIS A 2 0.33 8.84 10.76
N HIS A 3 -0.16 9.45 9.68
CA HIS A 3 -0.77 8.80 8.52
C HIS A 3 0.15 8.97 7.31
N HIS A 4 0.65 7.88 6.73
CA HIS A 4 1.55 7.94 5.57
C HIS A 4 0.86 7.43 4.31
N ALA A 5 0.85 8.25 3.25
CA ALA A 5 0.27 7.90 1.97
C ALA A 5 1.27 7.19 1.06
N TYR A 6 0.76 6.23 0.29
CA TYR A 6 1.49 5.50 -0.73
C TYR A 6 0.63 5.43 -2.00
N LEU A 7 1.29 5.58 -3.15
CA LEU A 7 0.66 5.49 -4.46
C LEU A 7 1.53 4.61 -5.34
N TRP A 8 0.88 3.64 -5.99
CA TRP A 8 1.49 2.87 -7.05
C TRP A 8 0.56 2.82 -8.26
N THR A 9 1.14 2.92 -9.45
CA THR A 9 0.44 2.70 -10.70
C THR A 9 1.34 1.96 -11.67
N GLY A 10 0.76 1.05 -12.46
CA GLY A 10 1.50 0.27 -13.44
C GLY A 10 0.66 -0.86 -14.04
N PRO A 11 1.28 -1.74 -14.84
CA PRO A 11 0.59 -2.88 -15.43
C PRO A 11 0.04 -3.81 -14.35
N LYS A 12 -1.23 -4.21 -14.46
CA LYS A 12 -1.90 -5.13 -13.54
C LYS A 12 -1.12 -6.44 -13.36
N ALA A 13 -0.52 -6.96 -14.43
CA ALA A 13 0.32 -8.16 -14.38
C ALA A 13 1.51 -8.03 -13.41
N ARG A 14 2.09 -6.83 -13.27
CA ARG A 14 3.18 -6.57 -12.32
C ARG A 14 2.65 -6.51 -10.88
N PHE A 15 1.47 -5.93 -10.68
CA PHE A 15 0.78 -5.97 -9.39
C PHE A 15 0.41 -7.40 -8.98
N ASP A 16 0.14 -8.28 -9.94
CA ASP A 16 -0.19 -9.68 -9.69
C ASP A 16 1.02 -10.58 -9.40
N ASP A 17 2.24 -10.04 -9.47
CA ASP A 17 3.42 -10.71 -8.93
C ASP A 17 3.38 -10.67 -7.39
N GLU A 18 2.75 -11.69 -6.81
CA GLU A 18 2.58 -11.79 -5.36
C GLU A 18 3.89 -12.02 -4.61
N ALA A 19 4.92 -12.57 -5.25
CA ALA A 19 6.14 -12.97 -4.56
C ALA A 19 6.85 -11.78 -3.90
N LEU A 20 6.77 -10.60 -4.52
CA LEU A 20 7.36 -9.35 -4.02
C LEU A 20 6.37 -8.50 -3.19
N ARG A 21 5.15 -8.99 -2.99
CA ARG A 21 4.10 -8.34 -2.19
C ARG A 21 3.91 -9.00 -0.83
N ARG A 22 4.54 -10.14 -0.61
CA ARG A 22 4.57 -10.87 0.67
C ARG A 22 5.90 -10.63 1.37
N PRO A 23 5.90 -10.34 2.69
CA PRO A 23 7.13 -10.41 3.45
C PRO A 23 7.74 -11.82 3.34
N PRO A 24 9.06 -11.96 3.42
CA PRO A 24 9.68 -13.29 3.48
C PRO A 24 9.15 -14.07 4.68
N HIS A 25 9.09 -15.39 4.55
CA HIS A 25 8.74 -16.25 5.67
C HIS A 25 9.70 -16.00 6.86
N PRO A 26 9.21 -15.92 8.11
CA PRO A 26 10.06 -15.61 9.26
C PRO A 26 11.16 -16.66 9.45
N ASP A 27 10.83 -17.94 9.24
CA ASP A 27 11.81 -19.01 9.26
C ASP A 27 12.45 -19.18 7.88
N PRO A 28 13.80 -19.14 7.78
CA PRO A 28 14.49 -19.44 6.54
C PRO A 28 14.38 -20.94 6.19
N PRO A 29 14.63 -21.34 4.94
CA PRO A 29 14.69 -22.74 4.55
C PRO A 29 15.66 -23.54 5.45
N PRO A 30 15.30 -24.76 5.91
CA PRO A 30 16.15 -25.58 6.76
C PRO A 30 17.53 -25.87 6.15
N ALA A 31 18.52 -26.16 7.00
CA ALA A 31 19.82 -26.65 6.53
C ALA A 31 19.66 -27.92 5.68
N GLY A 32 20.37 -28.01 4.55
CA GLY A 32 20.22 -29.08 3.58
C GLY A 32 19.10 -28.87 2.55
N SER A 33 18.37 -27.75 2.62
CA SER A 33 17.44 -27.34 1.56
C SER A 33 18.16 -27.17 0.22
N ARG A 34 17.40 -27.37 -0.87
CA ARG A 34 17.90 -27.17 -2.24
C ARG A 34 18.47 -25.75 -2.40
N PRO A 35 19.64 -25.57 -3.05
CA PRO A 35 20.26 -24.26 -3.24
C PRO A 35 19.32 -23.24 -3.89
N GLU A 36 18.51 -23.67 -4.86
CA GLU A 36 17.51 -22.82 -5.53
C GLU A 36 16.49 -22.21 -4.56
N LEU A 37 16.05 -22.96 -3.54
CA LEU A 37 15.08 -22.50 -2.55
C LEU A 37 15.71 -21.47 -1.61
N VAL A 38 16.95 -21.73 -1.18
CA VAL A 38 17.71 -20.81 -0.31
C VAL A 38 17.97 -19.49 -1.04
N GLU A 39 18.35 -19.56 -2.30
CA GLU A 39 18.58 -18.38 -3.13
C GLU A 39 17.29 -17.58 -3.35
N ARG A 40 16.18 -18.26 -3.69
CA ARG A 40 14.89 -17.60 -3.84
C ARG A 40 14.43 -16.90 -2.57
N TYR A 41 14.62 -17.52 -1.40
CA TYR A 41 14.32 -16.90 -0.11
C TYR A 41 15.12 -15.61 0.09
N ARG A 42 16.44 -15.65 -0.15
CA ARG A 42 17.30 -14.47 0.00
C ARG A 42 16.89 -13.34 -0.94
N GLN A 43 16.58 -13.65 -2.19
CA GLN A 43 16.11 -12.68 -3.18
C GLN A 43 14.82 -12.01 -2.72
N VAL A 44 13.80 -12.78 -2.34
CA VAL A 44 12.53 -12.22 -1.86
C VAL A 44 12.74 -11.38 -0.59
N ALA A 45 13.57 -11.84 0.36
CA ALA A 45 13.85 -11.10 1.59
C ALA A 45 14.58 -9.77 1.35
N ALA A 46 15.44 -9.71 0.31
CA ALA A 46 16.11 -8.48 -0.10
C ALA A 46 15.16 -7.55 -0.87
N GLU A 47 14.46 -8.08 -1.88
CA GLU A 47 13.64 -7.30 -2.81
C GLU A 47 12.34 -6.81 -2.18
N PHE A 48 11.73 -7.55 -1.26
CA PHE A 48 10.47 -7.13 -0.62
C PHE A 48 10.62 -5.76 0.04
N ARG A 49 11.72 -5.50 0.75
CA ARG A 49 11.91 -4.23 1.47
C ARG A 49 12.14 -3.04 0.55
N THR A 50 12.63 -3.24 -0.67
CA THR A 50 12.95 -2.16 -1.61
C THR A 50 11.94 -2.04 -2.75
N SER A 51 11.08 -3.04 -2.95
CA SER A 51 10.05 -3.06 -3.98
C SER A 51 9.00 -1.98 -3.74
N ASP A 52 8.67 -1.25 -4.80
CA ASP A 52 7.55 -0.29 -4.86
C ASP A 52 6.19 -0.98 -4.99
N LEU A 53 6.15 -2.32 -5.11
CA LEU A 53 4.89 -3.04 -5.23
C LEU A 53 4.08 -2.94 -3.93
N PRO A 54 2.76 -2.73 -4.04
CA PRO A 54 1.88 -2.69 -2.88
C PRO A 54 1.90 -4.02 -2.14
N PRO A 55 2.21 -4.05 -0.84
CA PRO A 55 2.20 -5.28 -0.07
C PRO A 55 0.78 -5.87 0.03
N LEU A 56 0.68 -7.16 0.29
CA LEU A 56 -0.61 -7.81 0.52
C LEU A 56 -1.28 -7.33 1.80
N GLU A 57 -0.52 -7.22 2.89
CA GLU A 57 -0.98 -6.56 4.10
C GLU A 57 -0.53 -5.10 4.08
N THR A 58 -1.50 -4.19 4.16
CA THR A 58 -1.28 -2.75 3.98
C THR A 58 -0.25 -2.18 4.95
N ALA A 59 -0.20 -2.68 6.20
CA ALA A 59 0.75 -2.24 7.22
C ALA A 59 2.22 -2.35 6.78
N TYR A 60 2.58 -3.33 5.93
CA TYR A 60 3.96 -3.49 5.45
C TYR A 60 4.43 -2.39 4.49
N TRP A 61 3.61 -1.41 4.15
CA TRP A 61 4.13 -0.18 3.57
C TRP A 61 5.14 0.52 4.50
N LEU A 62 5.01 0.37 5.83
CA LEU A 62 5.91 0.98 6.81
C LEU A 62 7.34 0.41 6.75
N VAL A 63 7.54 -0.80 6.23
CA VAL A 63 8.89 -1.39 6.06
C VAL A 63 9.56 -0.99 4.75
N LYS A 64 8.83 -0.35 3.84
CA LYS A 64 9.34 0.10 2.55
C LYS A 64 10.14 1.40 2.70
N PRO A 65 10.95 1.80 1.69
CA PRO A 65 11.78 2.98 1.80
C PRO A 65 10.92 4.25 1.95
N ARG A 66 11.36 5.17 2.78
CA ARG A 66 10.69 6.47 3.01
C ARG A 66 10.46 7.26 1.71
N SER A 67 11.29 7.06 0.68
CA SER A 67 11.13 7.68 -0.65
C SER A 67 9.83 7.32 -1.37
N LEU A 68 9.13 6.25 -0.93
CA LEU A 68 7.82 5.87 -1.46
C LEU A 68 6.65 6.60 -0.77
N VAL A 69 6.90 7.27 0.36
CA VAL A 69 5.88 8.05 1.06
C VAL A 69 5.52 9.27 0.20
N ARG A 70 4.24 9.43 -0.11
CA ARG A 70 3.69 10.52 -0.94
C ARG A 70 3.16 11.70 -0.13
N GLY A 71 2.94 11.48 1.16
CA GLY A 71 2.50 12.50 2.10
C GLY A 71 2.48 11.91 3.51
N THR A 72 2.59 12.79 4.50
CA THR A 72 2.50 12.43 5.90
C THR A 72 1.69 13.49 6.61
N TRP A 73 0.72 13.06 7.42
CA TRP A 73 -0.18 13.96 8.15
C TRP A 73 -0.37 13.46 9.56
N ASP A 74 -0.61 14.40 10.47
CA ASP A 74 -1.07 14.11 11.83
C ASP A 74 -2.59 13.91 11.89
N GLU A 75 -3.32 14.53 10.96
CA GLU A 75 -4.78 14.57 10.95
C GLU A 75 -5.37 13.57 9.95
N ALA A 76 -6.19 12.64 10.45
CA ALA A 76 -6.84 11.60 9.65
C ALA A 76 -7.68 12.18 8.49
N LYS A 77 -8.31 13.34 8.68
CA LYS A 77 -9.10 14.03 7.65
C LYS A 77 -8.24 14.51 6.48
N GLU A 78 -7.01 14.95 6.74
CA GLU A 78 -6.10 15.48 5.71
C GLU A 78 -5.55 14.32 4.88
N ALA A 79 -5.19 13.22 5.54
CA ALA A 79 -4.78 12.00 4.86
C ALA A 79 -5.92 11.38 4.04
N ALA A 80 -7.17 11.46 4.52
CA ALA A 80 -8.34 11.01 3.77
C ALA A 80 -8.67 11.93 2.57
N ALA A 81 -8.51 13.25 2.72
CA ALA A 81 -8.68 14.18 1.61
C ALA A 81 -7.71 13.87 0.46
N TRP A 82 -6.45 13.55 0.78
CA TRP A 82 -5.48 13.10 -0.22
C TRP A 82 -5.98 11.87 -1.01
N LEU A 83 -6.61 10.89 -0.35
CA LEU A 83 -7.20 9.72 -1.03
C LEU A 83 -8.33 10.09 -2.00
N GLY A 84 -9.06 11.17 -1.77
CA GLY A 84 -10.12 11.65 -2.65
C GLY A 84 -9.62 12.45 -3.84
N GLU A 85 -8.55 13.22 -3.64
CA GLU A 85 -7.95 14.06 -4.69
C GLU A 85 -7.21 13.24 -5.73
N ARG A 86 -6.48 12.18 -5.32
CA ARG A 86 -5.66 11.41 -6.28
C ARG A 86 -6.50 10.75 -7.38
N PRO A 87 -7.61 10.04 -7.10
CA PRO A 87 -8.48 9.49 -8.13
C PRO A 87 -8.97 10.52 -9.15
N ALA A 88 -9.23 11.77 -8.73
CA ALA A 88 -9.67 12.83 -9.63
C ALA A 88 -8.60 13.16 -10.69
N GLU A 89 -7.31 13.10 -10.35
CA GLU A 89 -6.19 13.27 -11.30
C GLU A 89 -6.16 12.14 -12.36
N TYR A 90 -6.65 10.95 -12.02
CA TYR A 90 -6.77 9.81 -12.93
C TYR A 90 -8.17 9.67 -13.55
N ALA A 91 -9.09 10.62 -13.33
CA ALA A 91 -10.49 10.51 -13.76
C ALA A 91 -10.68 10.16 -15.25
N PRO A 92 -9.96 10.78 -16.21
CA PRO A 92 -10.10 10.47 -17.64
C PRO A 92 -9.70 9.02 -17.99
N ARG A 93 -8.90 8.40 -17.12
CA ARG A 93 -8.24 7.11 -17.31
C ARG A 93 -9.03 5.95 -16.72
N PHE A 94 -10.08 6.19 -15.93
CA PHE A 94 -10.87 5.09 -15.36
C PHE A 94 -11.52 4.24 -16.45
N ALA A 95 -11.37 2.92 -16.30
CA ALA A 95 -12.01 1.93 -17.18
C ALA A 95 -13.52 1.78 -16.90
N VAL A 96 -13.97 2.10 -15.67
CA VAL A 96 -15.37 1.99 -15.25
C VAL A 96 -15.89 3.36 -14.88
N GLU A 97 -17.00 3.80 -15.48
CA GLU A 97 -17.58 5.13 -15.25
C GLU A 97 -17.98 5.34 -13.77
N GLY A 98 -18.42 4.29 -13.08
CA GLY A 98 -18.75 4.35 -11.66
C GLY A 98 -17.57 4.66 -10.74
N ASP A 99 -16.32 4.52 -11.19
CA ASP A 99 -15.14 4.96 -10.43
C ASP A 99 -14.92 6.48 -10.54
N ARG A 100 -15.60 7.16 -11.48
CA ARG A 100 -15.64 8.63 -11.62
C ARG A 100 -16.76 9.28 -10.80
N ASP A 101 -17.64 8.50 -10.18
CA ASP A 101 -18.76 9.03 -9.40
C ASP A 101 -18.23 9.77 -8.16
N THR A 102 -18.38 11.10 -8.18
CA THR A 102 -17.93 12.00 -7.12
C THR A 102 -18.65 11.76 -5.80
N ALA A 103 -19.92 11.36 -5.82
CA ALA A 103 -20.67 11.04 -4.61
C ALA A 103 -20.15 9.73 -3.98
N ARG A 104 -19.76 8.75 -4.80
CA ARG A 104 -19.09 7.54 -4.33
C ARG A 104 -17.71 7.84 -3.75
N LEU A 105 -16.92 8.67 -4.42
CA LEU A 105 -15.61 9.10 -3.92
C LEU A 105 -15.72 9.84 -2.59
N ALA A 106 -16.69 10.74 -2.43
CA ALA A 106 -16.95 11.42 -1.17
C ALA A 106 -17.25 10.44 -0.02
N ARG A 107 -18.13 9.45 -0.24
CA ARG A 107 -18.41 8.40 0.76
C ARG A 107 -17.18 7.57 1.11
N LEU A 108 -16.31 7.28 0.14
CA LEU A 108 -15.05 6.57 0.38
C LEU A 108 -14.10 7.40 1.25
N VAL A 109 -13.99 8.71 1.00
CA VAL A 109 -13.18 9.63 1.81
C VAL A 109 -13.69 9.71 3.24
N ASP A 110 -15.01 9.85 3.44
CA ASP A 110 -15.60 9.90 4.78
C ASP A 110 -15.33 8.61 5.56
N ALA A 111 -15.53 7.45 4.92
CA ALA A 111 -15.26 6.15 5.52
C ALA A 111 -13.75 5.94 5.81
N ALA A 112 -12.87 6.43 4.93
CA ALA A 112 -11.43 6.39 5.14
C ALA A 112 -11.03 7.24 6.35
N ALA A 113 -11.60 8.45 6.49
CA ALA A 113 -11.32 9.33 7.61
C ALA A 113 -11.70 8.67 8.95
N GLU A 114 -12.85 8.00 9.04
CA GLU A 114 -13.25 7.25 10.24
C GLU A 114 -12.29 6.09 10.54
N ARG A 115 -11.92 5.31 9.52
CA ARG A 115 -10.97 4.19 9.69
C ARG A 115 -9.63 4.67 10.20
N LEU A 116 -9.09 5.73 9.59
CA LEU A 116 -7.81 6.33 9.98
C LEU A 116 -7.86 6.89 11.40
N ARG A 117 -8.95 7.56 11.80
CA ARG A 117 -9.17 8.01 13.18
C ARG A 117 -9.13 6.85 14.19
N SER A 118 -9.64 5.67 13.81
CA SER A 118 -9.60 4.47 14.64
C SER A 118 -8.22 3.78 14.68
N GLY A 119 -7.21 4.33 14.02
CA GLY A 119 -5.88 3.73 13.88
C GLY A 119 -5.84 2.55 12.91
N ALA A 120 -6.84 2.39 12.04
CA ALA A 120 -6.81 1.37 10.99
C ALA A 120 -6.21 1.93 9.70
N ASP A 121 -5.65 1.04 8.89
CA ASP A 121 -5.11 1.39 7.57
C ASP A 121 -6.22 1.39 6.50
N VAL A 122 -5.98 2.11 5.42
CA VAL A 122 -6.88 2.17 4.26
C VAL A 122 -6.10 1.79 3.01
N SER A 123 -6.71 0.96 2.17
CA SER A 123 -6.21 0.61 0.84
C SER A 123 -7.36 0.68 -0.16
N TYR A 124 -7.10 1.30 -1.30
CA TYR A 124 -8.02 1.43 -2.42
C TYR A 124 -7.31 1.05 -3.71
N GLY A 125 -8.01 0.36 -4.61
CA GLY A 125 -7.47 -0.07 -5.89
C GLY A 125 -8.53 -0.09 -6.97
N CYS A 126 -8.14 0.30 -8.17
CA CYS A 126 -9.06 0.44 -9.31
C CYS A 126 -8.33 0.27 -10.65
N TYR A 127 -9.08 -0.15 -11.66
CA TYR A 127 -8.56 -0.26 -13.02
C TYR A 127 -8.57 1.10 -13.71
N LEU A 128 -7.40 1.48 -14.22
CA LEU A 128 -7.27 2.53 -15.21
C LEU A 128 -7.41 1.91 -16.61
N GLU A 129 -7.08 2.65 -17.68
CA GLU A 129 -7.11 2.09 -19.02
C GLU A 129 -6.22 0.84 -19.07
N ARG A 130 -6.80 -0.28 -19.50
CA ARG A 130 -6.11 -1.56 -19.47
C ARG A 130 -4.82 -1.45 -20.29
N PRO A 131 -3.69 -1.99 -19.78
CA PRO A 131 -3.57 -2.92 -18.66
C PRO A 131 -3.30 -2.27 -17.29
N SER A 132 -3.51 -0.96 -17.14
CA SER A 132 -3.04 -0.20 -15.98
C SER A 132 -3.93 -0.37 -14.75
N TYR A 133 -3.30 -0.38 -13.58
CA TYR A 133 -3.95 -0.46 -12.28
C TYR A 133 -3.41 0.64 -11.37
N LEU A 134 -4.28 1.23 -10.57
CA LEU A 134 -3.94 2.22 -9.54
C LEU A 134 -4.20 1.59 -8.18
N THR A 135 -3.29 1.86 -7.24
CA THR A 135 -3.54 1.63 -5.82
C THR A 135 -3.11 2.84 -5.01
N LEU A 136 -3.91 3.14 -4.01
CA LEU A 136 -3.68 4.16 -3.02
C LEU A 136 -3.78 3.50 -1.65
N ALA A 137 -2.86 3.83 -0.76
CA ALA A 137 -2.92 3.37 0.63
C ALA A 137 -2.57 4.51 1.57
N VAL A 138 -3.19 4.51 2.75
CA VAL A 138 -2.81 5.36 3.88
C VAL A 138 -2.62 4.46 5.09
N VAL A 139 -1.43 4.51 5.69
CA VAL A 139 -1.01 3.62 6.78
C VAL A 139 -0.76 4.41 8.05
N THR A 140 -1.31 3.92 9.15
CA THR A 140 -1.16 4.47 10.50
C THR A 140 0.08 3.89 11.15
N CYS A 141 1.00 4.73 11.64
CA CYS A 141 2.38 4.27 11.84
C CYS A 141 2.73 3.72 13.23
N SER A 142 2.17 4.24 14.34
CA SER A 142 2.65 3.84 15.67
C SER A 142 1.65 4.08 16.81
N PRO A 143 1.38 3.04 17.63
CA PRO A 143 1.52 1.64 17.20
C PRO A 143 0.58 1.40 15.99
N ASN A 144 1.08 0.79 14.91
CA ASN A 144 0.16 0.34 13.85
C ASN A 144 -0.78 -0.72 14.44
N ARG A 145 -2.08 -0.62 14.14
CA ARG A 145 -3.07 -1.50 14.77
C ARG A 145 -2.94 -2.97 14.35
N ALA A 146 -2.55 -3.24 13.10
CA ALA A 146 -2.45 -4.61 12.58
C ALA A 146 -1.10 -5.25 12.93
N VAL A 147 -0.01 -4.47 12.87
CA VAL A 147 1.35 -4.93 13.14
C VAL A 147 2.07 -3.93 14.07
N PRO A 148 1.83 -3.97 15.39
CA PRO A 148 2.30 -2.96 16.34
C PRO A 148 3.82 -2.76 16.40
N GLY A 149 4.60 -3.75 15.96
CA GLY A 149 6.07 -3.71 15.95
C GLY A 149 6.69 -2.94 14.78
N LEU A 150 5.90 -2.44 13.82
CA LEU A 150 6.43 -1.67 12.70
C LEU A 150 6.77 -0.24 13.13
N ALA A 151 7.94 0.23 12.71
CA ALA A 151 8.41 1.58 13.01
C ALA A 151 7.75 2.62 12.11
N CYS A 152 7.66 3.85 12.60
CA CYS A 152 7.25 4.99 11.79
C CYS A 152 8.36 5.36 10.79
N PRO A 153 8.05 5.59 9.50
CA PRO A 153 8.99 6.12 8.51
C PRO A 153 9.63 7.48 8.86
N CYS A 154 9.08 8.22 9.83
CA CYS A 154 9.62 9.49 10.32
C CYS A 154 10.44 9.35 11.62
N ALA A 155 10.56 8.14 12.19
CA ALA A 155 11.39 7.88 13.36
C ALA A 155 12.89 7.94 13.05
#